data_AF-A0A132EZA3-F1
#
_entry.id   AF-A0A132EZA3-F1
#
_cell.length_a   1.000
_cell.length_b   1.000
_cell.length_c   1.000
_cell.angle_alpha   90.00
_cell.angle_beta   90.00
_cell.angle_gamma   90.00
#
_symmetry.space_group_name_H-M   'P 1'
#
loop_
_entity.id
_entity.type
_entity.pdbx_description
1 polymer ?
#
loop_
_entity_poly.entity_id
_entity_poly.type
_entity_poly.pdbx_seq_one_letter_code
_entity_poly.pdbx_strand_id
1 'polypeptide(L)'
;MEYINMHRERMVLGAALLEDEDDVRVGMMIAVDLPDRQAVDAFMRDEPYNAAGIFESVVVRKCARIFPEEDRAHFDNLLREERRKAAQANHAPKVA
;
A
#
# COMPACT_ATOMS: atom_id res chain seq x y z
N MET A 1 11.86 -1.04 16.71
CA MET A 1 11.20 -2.35 16.50
C MET A 1 10.03 -2.61 17.45
N GLU A 2 10.15 -2.34 18.75
CA GLU A 2 9.03 -2.54 19.71
C GLU A 2 7.76 -1.78 19.32
N TYR A 3 7.88 -0.52 18.89
CA TYR A 3 6.73 0.28 18.45
C TYR A 3 5.97 -0.37 17.28
N ILE A 4 6.69 -0.87 16.27
CA ILE A 4 6.08 -1.60 15.14
C ILE A 4 5.45 -2.91 15.62
N ASN A 5 6.08 -3.63 16.55
CA ASN A 5 5.52 -4.87 17.10
C ASN A 5 4.20 -4.63 17.87
N MET A 6 4.09 -3.52 18.61
CA MET A 6 2.84 -3.11 19.25
C MET A 6 1.71 -2.84 18.25
N HIS A 7 2.07 -2.43 17.03
CA HIS A 7 1.12 -2.12 15.96
C HIS A 7 1.01 -3.22 14.91
N ARG A 8 1.64 -4.39 15.12
CA ARG A 8 1.79 -5.46 14.11
C ARG A 8 0.49 -5.87 13.41
N GLU A 9 -0.62 -5.88 14.15
CA GLU A 9 -1.93 -6.28 13.63
C GLU A 9 -2.53 -5.27 12.64
N ARG A 10 -2.02 -4.03 12.66
CA ARG A 10 -2.39 -2.95 11.75
C ARG A 10 -1.37 -2.74 10.65
N MET A 11 -0.24 -3.46 10.67
CA MET A 11 0.80 -3.35 9.66
C MET A 11 0.40 -4.19 8.44
N VAL A 12 0.33 -3.54 7.27
CA VAL A 12 0.10 -4.20 5.98
C VAL A 12 1.43 -4.42 5.26
N LEU A 13 2.34 -3.45 5.33
CA LEU A 13 3.68 -3.51 4.72
C LEU A 13 4.69 -2.79 5.61
N GLY A 14 5.89 -3.37 5.74
CA GLY A 14 7.07 -2.67 6.22
C GLY A 14 8.25 -3.00 5.32
N ALA A 15 8.76 -2.02 4.57
CA ALA A 15 9.81 -2.20 3.58
C ALA A 15 10.88 -1.11 3.71
N ALA A 16 12.14 -1.49 3.48
CA ALA A 16 13.21 -0.54 3.21
C ALA A 16 13.14 -0.17 1.72
N LEU A 17 13.31 1.13 1.42
CA LEU A 17 13.58 1.57 0.05
C LEU A 17 15.08 1.46 -0.17
N LEU A 18 15.48 0.79 -1.25
CA LEU A 18 16.87 0.52 -1.60
C LEU A 18 17.24 1.30 -2.87
N GLU A 19 18.53 1.56 -3.07
CA GLU A 19 19.03 1.95 -4.40
C GLU A 19 18.91 0.78 -5.38
N ASP A 20 18.86 1.09 -6.68
CA ASP A 20 18.72 0.05 -7.71
C ASP A 20 20.04 -0.70 -7.95
N GLU A 21 21.18 -0.03 -7.72
CA GLU A 21 22.52 -0.49 -8.07
C GLU A 21 23.19 -1.26 -6.93
N ASP A 22 22.91 -0.88 -5.69
CA ASP A 22 23.35 -1.54 -4.48
C ASP A 22 22.23 -1.57 -3.42
N ASP A 23 22.25 -2.56 -2.52
CA ASP A 23 21.22 -2.72 -1.47
C ASP A 23 21.32 -1.64 -0.35
N VAL A 24 21.86 -0.46 -0.66
CA VAL A 24 21.93 0.67 0.26
C VAL A 24 20.52 1.17 0.55
N ARG A 25 20.21 1.36 1.84
CA ARG A 25 18.91 1.85 2.28
C ARG A 25 18.82 3.35 2.13
N VAL A 26 17.86 3.83 1.35
CA VAL A 26 17.59 5.26 1.11
C VAL A 26 16.29 5.73 1.74
N GLY A 27 15.49 4.82 2.29
CA GLY A 27 14.26 5.22 2.98
C GLY A 27 13.46 4.04 3.51
N MET A 28 12.21 4.34 3.85
CA MET A 28 11.26 3.38 4.41
C MET A 28 9.89 3.60 3.80
N MET A 29 9.21 2.51 3.49
CA MET A 29 7.80 2.50 3.11
C MET A 29 7.03 1.64 4.09
N ILE A 30 5.94 2.20 4.62
CA ILE A 30 5.00 1.47 5.46
C ILE A 30 3.59 1.63 4.92
N ALA A 31 2.80 0.57 5.00
CA ALA A 31 1.36 0.62 4.82
C ALA A 31 0.70 0.15 6.11
N VAL A 32 -0.25 0.93 6.61
CA VAL A 32 -0.97 0.66 7.87
C VAL A 32 -2.47 0.76 7.66
N ASP A 33 -3.22 -0.13 8.31
CA ASP A 33 -4.68 -0.10 8.37
C ASP A 33 -5.13 0.60 9.66
N LEU A 34 -5.51 1.87 9.52
CA LEU A 34 -5.93 2.76 10.60
C LEU A 34 -7.26 3.43 10.23
N PRO A 35 -8.12 3.75 11.22
CA PRO A 35 -9.50 4.15 10.95
C PRO A 35 -9.61 5.48 10.18
N ASP A 36 -8.66 6.39 10.37
CA ASP A 36 -8.69 7.72 9.78
C ASP A 36 -7.29 8.37 9.71
N ARG A 37 -7.25 9.58 9.17
CA ARG A 37 -6.02 10.36 9.02
C ARG A 37 -5.42 10.79 10.36
N GLN A 38 -6.25 11.07 11.36
CA GLN A 38 -5.77 11.52 12.67
C GLN A 38 -5.02 10.39 13.40
N ALA A 39 -5.52 9.16 13.30
CA ALA A 39 -4.83 7.97 13.79
C ALA A 39 -3.48 7.75 13.09
N VAL A 40 -3.41 7.99 11.78
CA VAL A 40 -2.14 7.91 11.02
C VAL A 40 -1.16 8.99 11.45
N ASP A 41 -1.62 10.24 11.62
CA ASP A 41 -0.75 11.33 12.04
C ASP A 41 -0.22 11.10 13.47
N ALA A 42 -1.04 10.52 14.36
CA ALA A 42 -0.59 10.10 15.69
C ALA A 42 0.44 8.96 15.61
N PHE A 43 0.16 7.93 14.80
CA PHE A 43 1.09 6.84 14.57
C PHE A 43 2.45 7.35 14.07
N MET A 44 2.45 8.25 13.08
CA MET A 44 3.67 8.79 12.48
C MET A 44 4.45 9.69 13.45
N ARG A 45 3.77 10.51 14.26
CA ARG A 45 4.42 11.34 15.28
C ARG A 45 5.13 10.51 16.34
N ASP A 46 4.51 9.40 16.75
CA ASP A 46 5.00 8.58 17.85
C ASP A 46 5.92 7.43 17.35
N GLU A 47 6.07 7.28 16.03
CA GLU A 47 7.00 6.33 15.42
C GLU A 47 8.45 6.78 15.66
N PRO A 48 9.34 5.91 16.21
CA PRO A 48 10.66 6.33 16.67
C PRO A 48 11.57 6.99 15.63
N TYR A 49 11.56 6.55 14.36
CA TYR A 49 12.40 7.15 13.32
C TYR A 49 11.88 8.52 12.89
N ASN A 50 10.57 8.66 12.73
CA ASN A 50 9.95 9.97 12.51
C ASN A 50 10.17 10.92 13.69
N ALA A 51 9.97 10.45 14.93
CA ALA A 51 10.18 11.24 16.14
C ALA A 51 11.64 11.69 16.30
N ALA A 52 12.58 10.85 15.86
CA ALA A 52 14.00 11.19 15.82
C ALA A 52 14.39 12.13 14.66
N GLY A 53 13.48 12.40 13.72
CA GLY A 53 13.70 13.33 12.61
C GLY A 53 14.77 12.87 11.62
N ILE A 54 14.97 11.56 11.45
CA ILE A 54 16.05 11.03 10.61
C ILE A 54 15.74 11.10 9.10
N PHE A 55 14.48 11.31 8.75
CA PHE A 55 14.05 11.37 7.36
C PHE A 55 14.10 12.82 6.84
N GLU A 56 14.66 12.99 5.65
CA GLU A 56 14.65 14.28 4.95
C GLU A 56 13.23 14.76 4.64
N SER A 57 12.34 13.85 4.27
CA SER A 57 10.93 14.14 4.00
C SER A 57 10.02 12.97 4.35
N VAL A 58 8.76 13.28 4.65
CA VAL A 58 7.71 12.30 4.97
C VAL A 58 6.46 12.64 4.17
N VAL A 59 5.94 11.65 3.41
CA VAL A 59 4.71 11.79 2.63
C VAL A 59 3.69 10.74 3.06
N VAL A 60 2.48 11.19 3.39
CA VAL A 60 1.38 10.32 3.81
C VAL A 60 0.21 10.43 2.84
N ARG A 61 -0.20 9.29 2.27
CA ARG A 61 -1.32 9.20 1.31
C ARG A 61 -2.27 8.06 1.69
N LYS A 62 -3.57 8.31 1.52
CA LYS A 62 -4.57 7.24 1.54
C LYS A 62 -4.43 6.43 0.27
N CYS A 63 -4.30 5.12 0.39
CA CYS A 63 -4.35 4.18 -0.71
C CYS A 63 -5.48 3.17 -0.49
N ALA A 64 -5.92 2.52 -1.57
CA ALA A 64 -6.84 1.40 -1.50
C ALA A 64 -6.12 0.18 -2.08
N ARG A 65 -6.26 -0.96 -1.41
CA ARG A 65 -5.75 -2.22 -1.92
C ARG A 65 -6.59 -2.64 -3.14
N ILE A 66 -5.96 -2.68 -4.31
CA ILE A 66 -6.62 -3.05 -5.58
C ILE A 66 -6.49 -4.55 -5.84
N PHE A 67 -5.41 -5.18 -5.37
CA PHE A 67 -5.16 -6.60 -5.58
C PHE A 67 -5.27 -7.40 -4.28
N PRO A 68 -5.92 -8.57 -4.33
CA PRO A 68 -6.00 -9.49 -3.20
C PRO A 68 -4.63 -10.14 -2.98
N GLU A 69 -4.14 -10.09 -1.76
CA GLU A 69 -2.73 -10.36 -1.44
C GLU A 69 -2.45 -11.79 -0.97
N GLU A 70 -3.38 -12.72 -1.21
CA GLU A 70 -3.25 -14.10 -0.70
C GLU A 70 -3.41 -15.19 -1.77
N ASP A 71 -3.97 -14.89 -2.95
CA ASP A 71 -4.23 -15.91 -3.97
C ASP A 71 -3.94 -15.42 -5.39
N ARG A 72 -2.90 -16.00 -5.99
CA ARG A 72 -2.53 -15.79 -7.39
C ARG A 72 -3.66 -16.18 -8.35
N ALA A 73 -4.49 -17.17 -7.99
CA ALA A 73 -5.65 -17.56 -8.77
C ALA A 73 -6.78 -16.52 -8.69
N HIS A 74 -6.92 -15.81 -7.57
CA HIS A 74 -7.90 -14.74 -7.44
C HIS A 74 -7.57 -13.57 -8.39
N PHE A 75 -6.29 -13.20 -8.52
CA PHE A 75 -5.85 -12.19 -9.49
C PHE A 75 -6.16 -12.62 -10.93
N ASP A 76 -5.82 -13.85 -11.31
CA ASP A 76 -6.10 -14.38 -12.65
C ASP A 76 -7.61 -14.37 -12.97
N ASN A 77 -8.46 -14.64 -11.97
CA ASN A 77 -9.91 -14.57 -12.11
C ASN A 77 -10.41 -13.14 -12.28
N LEU A 78 -9.92 -12.18 -11.49
CA LEU A 78 -10.24 -10.75 -11.68
C LEU A 78 -9.84 -10.28 -13.08
N LEU A 79 -8.65 -10.67 -13.55
CA LEU A 79 -8.19 -10.31 -14.89
C LEU A 79 -9.07 -10.92 -15.98
N ARG A 80 -9.56 -12.16 -15.80
CA ARG A 80 -10.53 -12.78 -16.72
C ARG A 80 -11.86 -12.05 -16.73
N GLU A 81 -12.36 -11.62 -15.57
CA GLU A 81 -13.60 -10.85 -15.45
C GLU A 81 -13.50 -9.48 -16.12
N GLU A 82 -12.42 -8.75 -15.90
CA GLU A 82 -12.19 -7.45 -16.54
C GLU A 82 -12.10 -7.58 -18.07
N ARG A 83 -11.39 -8.61 -18.57
CA ARG A 83 -11.36 -8.92 -20.01
C ARG A 83 -12.75 -9.25 -20.57
N ARG A 84 -13.59 -9.99 -19.83
CA ARG A 84 -14.97 -10.30 -20.24
C ARG A 84 -15.84 -9.05 -20.31
N LYS A 85 -15.76 -8.18 -19.31
CA LYS A 85 -16.49 -6.91 -19.28
C LYS A 85 -16.09 -6.02 -20.46
N ALA A 86 -14.79 -5.89 -20.74
CA ALA A 86 -14.29 -5.12 -21.87
C ALA A 86 -14.80 -5.65 -23.22
N ALA A 87 -14.83 -6.97 -23.39
CA ALA A 87 -15.36 -7.61 -24.60
C ALA A 87 -16.87 -7.37 -24.78
N GLN A 88 -17.65 -7.40 -23.69
CA GLN A 88 -19.09 -7.14 -23.70
C GLN A 88 -19.42 -5.65 -23.93
N ALA A 89 -18.65 -4.73 -23.35
CA ALA A 89 -18.79 -3.30 -23.57
C ALA A 89 -18.53 -2.90 -25.03
N ASN A 90 -17.59 -3.57 -25.70
CA ASN A 90 -17.31 -3.38 -27.13
C ASN A 90 -18.36 -4.01 -28.07
N HIS A 91 -19.26 -4.85 -27.54
CA HIS A 91 -20.38 -5.46 -28.27
C HIS A 91 -21.75 -4.81 -27.97
N ALA A 92 -21.80 -3.81 -27.10
CA ALA A 92 -23.02 -3.06 -26.89
C ALA A 92 -23.38 -2.30 -28.18
N PRO A 93 -24.62 -2.43 -28.70
CA PRO A 93 -25.01 -1.73 -29.92
C PRO A 93 -24.88 -0.23 -29.67
N LYS A 94 -24.12 0.48 -30.52
CA LYS A 94 -24.19 1.94 -30.57
C LYS A 94 -25.62 2.28 -30.95
N VAL A 95 -26.38 2.75 -29.97
CA VAL A 95 -27.73 3.28 -30.17
C VAL A 95 -27.58 4.43 -31.16
N ALA A 96 -28.21 4.28 -32.33
CA ALA A 96 -28.23 5.26 -33.41
C ALA A 96 -29.19 6.41 -33.08
#